data_AF-A0A524J6X5-F1
#
_entry.id   AF-A0A524J6X5-F1
#
_cell.length_a   1.000
_cell.length_b   1.000
_cell.length_c   1.000
_cell.angle_alpha   90.00
_cell.angle_beta   90.00
_cell.angle_gamma   90.00
#
_symmetry.space_group_name_H-M   'P 1'
#
loop_
_entity.id
_entity.type
_entity.pdbx_description
1 polymer ?
#
loop_
_entity_poly.entity_id
_entity_poly.type
_entity_poly.pdbx_seq_one_letter_code
_entity_poly.pdbx_strand_id
1 'polypeptide(L)'
;MEAEWRKAMFRFILNNIGQLDQDEFDSWADDDFDLAPLLVPFLKTMSVHRDRILAEMHQMFPAEVFDRFKVEHPEIAIDSADKVIFKIGKELEAIKSIVSSL
;
A
#
# COMPACT_ATOMS: atom_id res chain seq x y z
N MET A 1 -20.97 5.68 0.86
CA MET A 1 -20.73 4.31 1.36
C MET A 1 -19.54 3.78 0.58
N GLU A 2 -18.42 3.48 1.26
CA GLU A 2 -17.21 2.98 0.60
C GLU A 2 -17.45 1.56 0.08
N ALA A 3 -17.04 1.27 -1.16
CA ALA A 3 -17.19 -0.07 -1.76
C ALA A 3 -16.38 -1.11 -0.96
N GLU A 4 -16.93 -2.31 -0.77
CA GLU A 4 -16.26 -3.38 -0.01
C GLU A 4 -14.89 -3.75 -0.58
N TRP A 5 -14.75 -3.72 -1.91
CA TRP A 5 -13.47 -3.93 -2.58
C TRP A 5 -12.44 -2.83 -2.27
N ARG A 6 -12.87 -1.56 -2.22
CA ARG A 6 -11.98 -0.44 -1.84
C ARG A 6 -11.48 -0.62 -0.42
N LYS A 7 -12.36 -0.97 0.52
CA LYS A 7 -11.99 -1.28 1.91
C LYS A 7 -11.00 -2.44 2.00
N ALA A 8 -11.22 -3.50 1.23
CA ALA A 8 -10.33 -4.65 1.19
C ALA A 8 -8.94 -4.28 0.67
N MET A 9 -8.85 -3.43 -0.37
CA MET A 9 -7.58 -2.95 -0.89
C MET A 9 -6.84 -2.04 0.10
N PHE A 10 -7.54 -1.13 0.80
CA PHE A 10 -6.95 -0.35 1.89
C PHE A 10 -6.38 -1.28 2.97
N ARG A 11 -7.18 -2.23 3.48
CA ARG A 11 -6.70 -3.18 4.48
C ARG A 11 -5.51 -4.00 4.01
N PHE A 12 -5.52 -4.45 2.76
CA PHE A 12 -4.39 -5.19 2.20
C PHE A 12 -3.11 -4.35 2.24
N ILE A 13 -3.15 -3.10 1.78
CA ILE A 13 -1.97 -2.23 1.76
C ILE A 13 -1.54 -1.86 3.19
N LEU A 14 -2.48 -1.43 4.04
CA LEU A 14 -2.21 -1.02 5.42
C LEU A 14 -1.61 -2.15 6.24
N ASN A 15 -2.14 -3.38 6.13
CA ASN A 15 -1.59 -4.53 6.84
C ASN A 15 -0.16 -4.87 6.42
N ASN A 16 0.21 -4.68 5.15
CA ASN A 16 1.57 -4.98 4.71
C ASN A 16 2.57 -3.90 5.14
N ILE A 17 2.16 -2.62 5.18
CA ILE A 17 3.00 -1.56 5.74
C ILE A 17 3.11 -1.72 7.27
N GLY A 18 1.99 -2.00 7.95
CA GLY A 18 1.91 -2.14 9.40
C GLY A 18 2.54 -3.42 9.97
N GLN A 19 3.05 -4.30 9.10
CA GLN A 19 3.87 -5.45 9.52
C GLN A 19 5.34 -5.09 9.72
N LEU A 20 5.77 -3.94 9.20
CA LEU A 20 7.13 -3.44 9.39
C LEU A 20 7.30 -2.97 10.83
N ASP A 21 8.42 -3.31 11.45
CA ASP A 21 8.84 -2.62 12.67
C ASP A 21 9.37 -1.20 12.36
N GLN A 22 9.78 -0.45 13.39
CA GLN A 22 10.24 0.93 13.20
C GLN A 22 11.46 1.03 12.27
N ASP A 23 12.44 0.15 12.43
CA ASP A 23 13.68 0.20 11.65
C ASP A 23 13.43 -0.19 10.19
N GLU A 24 12.56 -1.18 9.96
CA GLU A 24 12.09 -1.56 8.64
C GLU A 24 11.25 -0.49 7.98
N PHE A 25 10.35 0.17 8.74
CA PHE A 25 9.52 1.26 8.24
C PHE A 25 10.37 2.45 7.80
N ASP A 26 11.36 2.84 8.60
CA ASP A 26 12.27 3.94 8.26
C ASP A 26 13.08 3.60 7.01
N SER A 27 13.64 2.39 6.93
CA SER A 27 14.36 1.92 5.73
C SER A 27 13.47 1.90 4.48
N TRP A 28 12.21 1.47 4.64
CA TRP A 28 11.22 1.49 3.56
C TRP A 28 10.88 2.93 3.12
N ALA A 29 10.62 3.82 4.08
CA ALA A 29 10.33 5.22 3.81
C ALA A 29 11.51 5.93 3.12
N ASP A 30 12.74 5.50 3.42
CA ASP A 30 14.01 5.93 2.86
C ASP A 30 14.29 5.39 1.45
N ASP A 31 13.37 4.58 0.91
CA ASP A 31 13.45 3.98 -0.43
C ASP A 31 14.55 2.92 -0.57
N ASP A 32 15.02 2.34 0.54
CA ASP A 32 16.05 1.29 0.55
C ASP A 32 15.51 -0.06 0.04
N PHE A 33 14.20 -0.28 0.18
CA PHE A 33 13.51 -1.42 -0.42
C PHE A 33 12.04 -1.11 -0.79
N ASP A 34 11.43 -1.99 -1.58
CA ASP A 34 10.02 -1.91 -1.98
C ASP A 34 9.21 -3.10 -1.42
N LEU A 35 7.98 -2.84 -0.99
CA LEU A 35 7.03 -3.86 -0.57
C LEU A 35 6.33 -4.53 -1.75
N ALA A 36 6.00 -3.77 -2.81
CA ALA A 36 5.22 -4.26 -3.95
C ALA A 36 5.72 -5.58 -4.56
N PRO A 37 7.03 -5.82 -4.76
CA PRO A 37 7.54 -7.10 -5.27
C PRO A 37 7.20 -8.29 -4.37
N LEU A 38 7.16 -8.08 -3.05
CA LEU A 38 6.83 -9.12 -2.06
C LEU A 38 5.35 -9.51 -2.12
N LEU A 39 4.50 -8.62 -2.66
CA LEU A 39 3.06 -8.83 -2.76
C LEU A 39 2.65 -9.67 -3.98
N VAL A 40 3.55 -9.90 -4.94
CA VAL A 40 3.27 -10.62 -6.20
C VAL A 40 2.58 -11.98 -5.98
N PRO A 41 3.01 -12.86 -5.05
CA PRO A 41 2.35 -14.15 -4.83
C PRO A 41 0.88 -13.99 -4.44
N PHE A 42 0.57 -13.01 -3.57
CA PHE A 42 -0.81 -12.72 -3.16
C PHE A 42 -1.64 -12.11 -4.28
N LEU A 43 -1.05 -11.21 -5.07
CA LEU A 43 -1.75 -10.60 -6.21
C LEU A 43 -2.05 -11.65 -7.29
N LYS A 44 -1.15 -12.62 -7.51
CA LYS A 44 -1.35 -13.75 -8.44
C LYS A 44 -2.55 -14.62 -8.07
N THR A 45 -2.79 -14.89 -6.79
CA THR A 45 -3.95 -15.69 -6.38
C THR A 45 -5.28 -14.96 -6.62
N MET A 46 -5.24 -13.63 -6.72
CA MET A 46 -6.40 -12.77 -6.94
C MET A 46 -6.53 -12.31 -8.40
N SER A 47 -5.76 -12.88 -9.34
CA SER A 47 -5.72 -12.43 -10.75
C SER A 47 -7.08 -12.47 -11.44
N VAL A 48 -7.97 -13.39 -11.05
CA VAL A 48 -9.37 -13.45 -11.54
C VAL A 48 -10.18 -12.19 -11.24
N HIS A 49 -9.73 -11.35 -10.31
CA HIS A 49 -10.33 -10.08 -9.93
C HIS A 49 -9.50 -8.86 -10.34
N ARG A 50 -8.51 -9.04 -11.23
CA ARG A 50 -7.58 -8.01 -11.71
C ARG A 50 -8.24 -6.67 -12.02
N ASP A 51 -9.22 -6.67 -12.92
CA ASP A 51 -9.85 -5.42 -13.38
C ASP A 51 -10.60 -4.70 -12.26
N ARG A 52 -11.19 -5.48 -11.34
CA ARG A 52 -11.84 -4.91 -10.15
C ARG A 52 -10.82 -4.30 -9.21
N ILE A 53 -9.71 -4.99 -8.95
CA ILE A 53 -8.61 -4.49 -8.11
C ILE A 53 -8.06 -3.19 -8.71
N LEU A 54 -7.76 -3.15 -10.01
CA LEU A 54 -7.25 -1.95 -10.70
C LEU A 54 -8.23 -0.78 -10.60
N ALA A 55 -9.53 -1.02 -10.82
CA ALA A 55 -10.55 0.02 -10.74
C ALA A 55 -10.63 0.67 -9.34
N GLU A 56 -10.45 -0.12 -8.28
CA GLU A 56 -10.40 0.41 -6.91
C GLU A 56 -9.08 1.11 -6.61
N MET A 57 -7.95 0.53 -7.02
CA MET A 57 -6.62 1.12 -6.82
C MET A 57 -6.46 2.47 -7.52
N HIS A 58 -7.11 2.70 -8.66
CA HIS A 58 -7.15 4.01 -9.31
C HIS A 58 -7.85 5.09 -8.48
N GLN A 59 -8.68 4.71 -7.50
CA GLN A 59 -9.39 5.62 -6.61
C GLN A 59 -8.71 5.76 -5.24
N MET A 60 -7.52 5.16 -5.05
CA MET A 60 -6.76 5.24 -3.82
C MET A 60 -5.72 6.36 -3.93
N PHE A 61 -5.78 7.31 -2.98
CA PHE A 61 -4.84 8.41 -2.90
C PHE A 61 -3.77 8.13 -1.84
N PRO A 62 -2.48 8.38 -2.12
CA PRO A 62 -1.40 8.11 -1.16
C PRO A 62 -1.60 8.80 0.19
N ALA A 63 -2.06 10.05 0.18
CA ALA A 63 -2.37 10.79 1.41
C ALA A 63 -3.49 10.14 2.24
N GLU A 64 -4.52 9.57 1.59
CA GLU A 64 -5.59 8.86 2.30
C GLU A 64 -5.08 7.57 2.94
N VAL A 65 -4.19 6.84 2.26
CA VAL A 65 -3.54 5.65 2.83
C VAL A 65 -2.69 6.05 4.04
N PHE A 66 -1.91 7.12 3.92
CA PHE A 66 -1.09 7.65 5.02
C PHE A 66 -1.91 8.07 6.24
N ASP A 67 -3.00 8.81 6.03
CA ASP A 67 -3.87 9.26 7.11
C ASP A 67 -4.48 8.07 7.87
N ARG A 68 -4.90 7.03 7.14
CA ARG A 68 -5.40 5.79 7.75
C ARG A 68 -4.30 5.03 8.48
N PHE A 69 -3.12 4.91 7.88
CA PHE A 69 -1.96 4.25 8.49
C PHE A 69 -1.61 4.87 9.84
N LYS A 70 -1.54 6.20 9.93
CA LYS A 70 -1.28 6.92 11.19
C LYS A 70 -2.30 6.65 12.29
N VAL A 71 -3.56 6.45 11.92
CA VAL A 71 -4.63 6.15 12.87
C VAL A 71 -4.53 4.70 13.35
N GLU A 72 -4.18 3.78 12.45
CA GLU A 72 -4.09 2.35 12.75
C GLU A 72 -2.78 1.97 13.47
N HIS A 73 -1.70 2.71 13.22
CA HIS A 73 -0.35 2.47 13.73
C HIS A 73 0.25 3.70 14.43
N PRO A 74 -0.35 4.19 15.53
CA PRO A 74 0.17 5.35 16.26
C PRO A 74 1.53 5.08 16.93
N GLU A 75 1.95 3.83 17.03
CA GLU A 75 3.24 3.39 17.57
C GLU A 75 4.44 3.66 16.65
N ILE A 76 4.22 3.80 15.34
CA ILE A 76 5.29 4.09 14.37
C ILE A 76 5.56 5.59 14.35
N ALA A 77 6.80 5.96 14.66
CA ALA A 77 7.27 7.34 14.54
C ALA A 77 7.45 7.69 13.06
N ILE A 78 6.94 8.86 12.67
CA ILE A 78 7.02 9.36 11.29
C ILE A 78 7.76 10.69 11.28
N ASP A 79 8.99 10.67 10.77
CA ASP A 79 9.85 11.84 10.68
C ASP A 79 9.44 12.81 9.56
N SER A 80 8.92 12.28 8.44
CA SER A 80 8.49 13.09 7.30
C SER A 80 7.24 12.51 6.63
N ALA A 81 6.11 13.21 6.79
CA ALA A 81 4.85 12.83 6.15
C ALA A 81 4.96 12.83 4.62
N ASP A 82 5.58 13.85 4.03
CA ASP A 82 5.71 13.97 2.57
C ASP A 82 6.51 12.81 1.97
N LYS A 83 7.58 12.37 2.67
CA LYS A 83 8.40 11.24 2.26
C LYS A 83 7.61 9.93 2.26
N VAL A 84 6.87 9.67 3.34
CA VAL A 84 6.05 8.47 3.46
C VAL A 84 4.90 8.50 2.43
N ILE A 85 4.22 9.63 2.26
CA ILE A 85 3.16 9.79 1.24
C ILE A 85 3.72 9.54 -0.16
N PHE A 86 4.91 10.07 -0.46
CA PHE A 86 5.57 9.83 -1.75
C PHE A 86 5.90 8.34 -1.94
N LYS A 87 6.47 7.68 -0.93
CA LYS A 87 6.79 6.25 -0.97
C LYS A 87 5.54 5.40 -1.17
N ILE A 88 4.46 5.67 -0.43
CA ILE A 88 3.16 5.02 -0.64
C ILE A 88 2.70 5.18 -2.10
N GLY A 89 2.87 6.38 -2.68
CA GLY A 89 2.54 6.61 -4.09
C GLY A 89 3.31 5.69 -5.03
N LYS A 90 4.63 5.53 -4.84
CA LYS A 90 5.46 4.61 -5.62
C LYS A 90 4.98 3.17 -5.48
N GLU A 91 4.68 2.72 -4.27
CA GLU A 91 4.18 1.36 -3.99
C GLU A 91 2.83 1.10 -4.68
N LEU A 92 1.89 2.05 -4.60
CA LEU A 92 0.60 1.91 -5.27
C LEU A 92 0.75 1.78 -6.80
N GLU A 93 1.63 2.56 -7.42
CA GLU A 93 1.93 2.42 -8.86
C GLU A 93 2.61 1.10 -9.19
N ALA A 94 3.56 0.65 -8.38
CA ALA A 94 4.22 -0.64 -8.56
C ALA A 94 3.23 -1.80 -8.47
N ILE A 95 2.33 -1.79 -7.46
CA ILE A 95 1.28 -2.79 -7.32
C ILE A 95 0.32 -2.74 -8.52
N LYS A 96 -0.10 -1.55 -8.97
CA LYS A 96 -0.94 -1.41 -10.18
C LYS A 96 -0.26 -1.99 -11.43
N SER A 97 1.04 -1.76 -11.58
CA SER A 97 1.84 -2.32 -12.68
C SER A 97 1.88 -3.84 -12.63
N ILE A 98 2.16 -4.42 -11.46
CA ILE A 98 2.14 -5.86 -11.22
C ILE A 98 0.77 -6.42 -11.60
N VAL A 99 -0.31 -5.91 -11.03
CA VAL A 99 -1.68 -6.38 -11.28
C VAL A 99 -2.04 -6.25 -12.77
N SER A 100 -1.60 -5.19 -13.44
CA SER A 100 -1.81 -5.02 -14.88
C SER A 100 -1.10 -6.07 -15.73
N SER A 101 -0.03 -6.69 -15.22
CA SER A 101 0.74 -7.73 -15.90
C SER A 101 0.32 -9.17 -15.58
N LEU A 102 -0.59 -9.36 -14.62
CA LEU A 102 -1.20 -10.64 -14.28
C LEU A 102 -2.28 -11.03 -15.30
#